data_AF-A0A9P3ULD6-F1
#
_entry.id   AF-A0A9P3ULD6-F1
#
_cell.length_a   1.000
_cell.length_b   1.000
_cell.length_c   1.000
_cell.angle_alpha   90.00
_cell.angle_beta   90.00
_cell.angle_gamma   90.00
#
_symmetry.space_group_name_H-M   'P 1'
#
loop_
_entity.id
_entity.type
_entity.pdbx_description
1 polymer ?
#
loop_
_entity_poly.entity_id
_entity_poly.type
_entity_poly.pdbx_seq_one_letter_code
_entity_poly.pdbx_strand_id
1 'polypeptide(L)'
;MNSISLPQSITSRWNSSERGKKDANVAPSRIDAMSDEEAIAFLDGLDLSQGQLGTPGPLGELPPVWRVAPDTVLKILEFHEVSEPFTMDLVSSQTSIPVPKLRKCVMWQKKPCMLFEYVEGVDLSEIWPSLGPWTRIKLALVLRGYIRQLRKFKLPQEGMPGPLYPGGMPTNLMKCHGHYFSDLGAGPFPSYAALSAWFDGRRRLTTILNSTPDTDPVSESELRFDDSMPLVLTHGDISVYNVRLGVDGKVWLFDWQLAGAYPQWFEYASIMAYNNDRSLSGWLSFAPLIAGEYQSQFEFMKKNARGLAHYGFQGFD
;
A
#
# COMPACT_ATOMS: atom_id res chain seq x y z
N MET A 1 -17.31 -3.58 27.55
CA MET A 1 -17.47 -2.12 27.53
C MET A 1 -16.09 -1.50 27.36
N ASN A 2 -15.88 -0.92 26.18
CA ASN A 2 -14.92 0.11 25.79
C ASN A 2 -15.11 0.21 24.27
N SER A 3 -16.06 1.05 23.86
CA SER A 3 -16.28 1.38 22.45
C SER A 3 -15.04 2.13 21.96
N ILE A 4 -14.21 1.48 21.16
CA ILE A 4 -13.15 2.17 20.43
C ILE A 4 -13.84 2.87 19.27
N SER A 5 -14.17 4.15 19.46
CA SER A 5 -14.59 5.05 18.38
C SER A 5 -13.37 5.35 17.51
N LEU A 6 -13.56 5.42 16.18
CA LEU A 6 -12.59 6.06 15.30
C LEU A 6 -12.34 7.49 15.83
N PRO A 7 -11.10 8.00 15.80
CA PRO A 7 -10.81 9.36 16.26
C PRO A 7 -11.75 10.35 15.57
N GLN A 8 -12.46 11.18 16.34
CA GLN A 8 -13.40 12.18 15.79
C GLN A 8 -12.72 13.10 14.77
N SER A 9 -11.40 13.26 14.79
CA SER A 9 -10.61 14.01 13.81
C SER A 9 -10.55 13.38 12.42
N ILE A 10 -10.72 12.06 12.32
CA ILE A 10 -10.84 11.35 11.05
C ILE A 10 -12.21 11.71 10.50
N THR A 11 -13.29 11.26 11.14
CA THR A 11 -14.68 11.48 10.67
C THR A 11 -15.06 12.96 10.47
N SER A 12 -14.65 13.88 11.34
CA SER A 12 -14.98 15.31 11.22
C SER A 12 -14.30 16.02 10.05
N ARG A 13 -13.06 15.63 9.70
CA ARG A 13 -12.36 16.22 8.55
C ARG A 13 -12.93 15.69 7.23
N TRP A 14 -13.34 14.42 7.19
CA TRP A 14 -14.01 13.80 6.03
C TRP A 14 -15.39 14.39 5.74
N ASN A 15 -16.11 14.85 6.77
CA ASN A 15 -17.43 15.47 6.64
C ASN A 15 -17.39 16.99 6.36
N SER A 16 -16.22 17.62 6.35
CA SER A 16 -16.09 19.06 6.13
C SER A 16 -16.19 19.43 4.64
N SER A 17 -16.94 20.50 4.36
CA SER A 17 -17.38 20.98 3.04
C SER A 17 -16.29 21.60 2.15
N GLU A 18 -15.00 21.31 2.38
CA GLU A 18 -13.88 21.92 1.64
C GLU A 18 -13.47 21.16 0.35
N ARG A 19 -14.21 20.11 -0.04
CA ARG A 19 -14.00 19.31 -1.29
C ARG A 19 -14.20 20.09 -2.62
N GLY A 20 -14.41 21.40 -2.58
CA GLY A 20 -15.05 22.15 -3.66
C GLY A 20 -14.23 22.48 -4.92
N LYS A 21 -12.99 22.01 -5.17
CA LYS A 21 -12.21 22.55 -6.31
C LYS A 21 -11.42 21.60 -7.23
N LYS A 22 -11.51 20.27 -7.12
CA LYS A 22 -10.85 19.37 -8.11
C LYS A 22 -11.66 18.20 -8.66
N ASP A 23 -12.84 17.88 -8.11
CA ASP A 23 -13.64 16.69 -8.46
C ASP A 23 -14.60 16.90 -9.65
N ALA A 24 -14.22 17.65 -10.69
CA ALA A 24 -15.16 18.03 -11.75
C ALA A 24 -15.62 16.89 -12.69
N ASN A 25 -15.06 15.68 -12.58
CA ASN A 25 -15.24 14.61 -13.58
C ASN A 25 -15.75 13.26 -13.04
N VAL A 26 -16.08 13.12 -11.76
CA VAL A 26 -16.67 11.86 -11.22
C VAL A 26 -18.17 12.04 -11.08
N ALA A 27 -18.95 11.14 -11.68
CA ALA A 27 -20.40 11.17 -11.54
C ALA A 27 -20.80 10.97 -10.06
N PRO A 28 -21.69 11.82 -9.51
CA PRO A 28 -22.16 11.67 -8.15
C PRO A 28 -22.92 10.35 -7.99
N SER A 29 -22.64 9.64 -6.92
CA SER A 29 -23.33 8.42 -6.51
C SER A 29 -24.35 8.72 -5.43
N ARG A 30 -25.39 7.91 -5.32
CA ARG A 30 -26.30 7.92 -4.16
C ARG A 30 -25.55 7.74 -2.84
N ILE A 31 -24.44 7.00 -2.87
CA ILE A 31 -23.62 6.69 -1.68
C ILE A 31 -22.94 7.95 -1.13
N ASP A 32 -22.61 8.91 -1.99
CA ASP A 32 -21.92 10.15 -1.58
C ASP A 32 -22.78 11.00 -0.63
N ALA A 33 -24.11 10.87 -0.71
CA ALA A 33 -25.08 11.64 0.08
C ALA A 33 -25.60 10.91 1.32
N MET A 34 -25.28 9.63 1.51
CA MET A 34 -25.80 8.83 2.62
C MET A 34 -25.25 9.31 3.97
N SER A 35 -26.10 9.31 4.99
CA SER A 35 -25.65 9.35 6.39
C SER A 35 -24.87 8.08 6.75
N ASP A 36 -24.21 8.07 7.91
CA ASP A 36 -23.51 6.86 8.37
C ASP A 36 -24.51 5.73 8.67
N GLU A 37 -25.67 6.07 9.23
CA GLU A 37 -26.77 5.12 9.50
C GLU A 37 -27.37 4.57 8.20
N GLU A 38 -27.56 5.40 7.19
CA GLU A 38 -28.06 4.97 5.87
C GLU A 38 -27.06 4.06 5.17
N ALA A 39 -25.75 4.37 5.26
CA ALA A 39 -24.70 3.53 4.71
C ALA A 39 -24.63 2.18 5.44
N ILE A 40 -24.76 2.15 6.77
CA ILE A 40 -24.80 0.91 7.55
C ILE A 40 -26.03 0.08 7.17
N ALA A 41 -27.21 0.69 7.07
CA ALA A 41 -28.43 0.00 6.66
C ALA A 41 -28.32 -0.53 5.21
N PHE A 42 -27.65 0.20 4.32
CA PHE A 42 -27.33 -0.29 2.98
C PHE A 42 -26.44 -1.53 3.03
N LEU A 43 -25.38 -1.53 3.85
CA LEU A 43 -24.49 -2.68 4.03
C LEU A 43 -25.19 -3.89 4.65
N ASP A 44 -26.07 -3.68 5.63
CA ASP A 44 -26.88 -4.75 6.25
C ASP A 44 -27.79 -5.48 5.25
N GLY A 45 -28.18 -4.80 4.17
CA GLY A 45 -28.99 -5.37 3.09
C GLY A 45 -28.21 -6.08 1.99
N LEU A 46 -26.87 -6.11 2.04
CA LEU A 46 -26.05 -6.71 0.99
C LEU A 46 -25.97 -8.23 1.11
N ASP A 47 -26.12 -8.92 -0.02
CA ASP A 47 -25.74 -10.32 -0.17
C ASP A 47 -24.27 -10.42 -0.61
N LEU A 48 -23.36 -10.59 0.35
CA LEU A 48 -21.92 -10.70 0.08
C LEU A 48 -21.50 -12.03 -0.57
N SER A 49 -22.44 -12.96 -0.82
CA SER A 49 -22.16 -14.13 -1.65
C SER A 49 -22.04 -13.79 -3.14
N GLN A 50 -22.45 -12.59 -3.53
CA GLN A 50 -22.41 -12.11 -4.91
C GLN A 50 -21.52 -10.86 -5.05
N GLY A 51 -21.04 -10.62 -6.28
CA GLY A 51 -20.35 -9.39 -6.62
C GLY A 51 -18.94 -9.24 -6.05
N GLN A 52 -18.36 -10.28 -5.44
CA GLN A 52 -16.96 -10.27 -5.00
C GLN A 52 -16.04 -10.09 -6.22
N LEU A 53 -15.08 -9.18 -6.10
CA LEU A 53 -14.13 -8.82 -7.15
C LEU A 53 -12.74 -9.37 -6.84
N GLY A 54 -11.95 -9.51 -7.90
CA GLY A 54 -10.57 -9.95 -7.83
C GLY A 54 -10.42 -11.47 -7.96
N THR A 55 -9.17 -11.89 -8.09
CA THR A 55 -8.79 -13.30 -8.18
C THR A 55 -8.34 -13.81 -6.81
N PRO A 56 -8.58 -15.09 -6.47
CA PRO A 56 -8.02 -15.68 -5.26
C PRO A 56 -6.51 -15.48 -5.18
N GLY A 57 -6.02 -15.10 -4.01
CA GLY A 57 -4.59 -15.06 -3.75
C GLY A 57 -3.95 -16.46 -3.79
N PRO A 58 -2.62 -16.56 -3.60
CA PRO A 58 -1.90 -17.84 -3.64
C PRO A 58 -2.41 -18.91 -2.66
N LEU A 59 -3.04 -18.48 -1.55
CA LEU A 59 -3.64 -19.34 -0.53
C LEU A 59 -5.14 -19.62 -0.77
N GLY A 60 -5.70 -19.17 -1.90
CA GLY A 60 -7.10 -19.38 -2.26
C GLY A 60 -8.07 -18.39 -1.60
N GLU A 61 -7.58 -17.45 -0.80
CA GLU A 61 -8.40 -16.40 -0.19
C GLU A 61 -8.80 -15.36 -1.24
N LEU A 62 -10.10 -15.08 -1.36
CA LEU A 62 -10.59 -14.02 -2.22
C LEU A 62 -10.40 -12.64 -1.55
N PRO A 63 -10.08 -11.59 -2.33
CA PRO A 63 -9.95 -10.25 -1.79
C PRO A 63 -11.24 -9.80 -1.07
N PRO A 64 -11.14 -9.00 0.00
CA PRO A 64 -12.29 -8.50 0.73
C PRO A 64 -12.92 -7.30 0.01
N VAL A 65 -13.22 -7.46 -1.28
CA VAL A 65 -13.65 -6.41 -2.20
C VAL A 65 -14.90 -6.85 -2.96
N TRP A 66 -15.98 -6.07 -2.93
CA TRP A 66 -17.25 -6.38 -3.58
C TRP A 66 -17.77 -5.20 -4.40
N ARG A 67 -18.28 -5.44 -5.61
CA ARG A 67 -19.08 -4.44 -6.34
C ARG A 67 -20.50 -4.44 -5.78
N VAL A 68 -20.83 -3.40 -5.03
CA VAL A 68 -22.10 -3.30 -4.28
C VAL A 68 -23.11 -2.37 -4.97
N ALA A 69 -22.65 -1.59 -5.94
CA ALA A 69 -23.49 -0.81 -6.87
C ALA A 69 -22.79 -0.69 -8.23
N PRO A 70 -23.48 -0.24 -9.29
CA PRO A 70 -22.86 -0.06 -10.61
C PRO A 70 -21.60 0.81 -10.59
N ASP A 71 -21.53 1.79 -9.70
CA ASP A 71 -20.49 2.81 -9.58
C ASP A 71 -19.69 2.74 -8.26
N THR A 72 -19.90 1.68 -7.46
CA THR A 72 -19.38 1.59 -6.09
C THR A 72 -18.86 0.20 -5.74
N VAL A 73 -17.68 0.17 -5.12
CA VAL A 73 -17.03 -1.00 -4.54
C VAL A 73 -16.93 -0.85 -3.03
N LEU A 74 -17.26 -1.92 -2.31
CA LEU A 74 -17.00 -2.08 -0.88
C LEU A 74 -15.66 -2.79 -0.70
N LYS A 75 -14.77 -2.24 0.14
CA LYS A 75 -13.61 -2.93 0.72
C LYS A 75 -13.84 -3.04 2.23
N ILE A 76 -13.79 -4.26 2.75
CA ILE A 76 -13.85 -4.51 4.20
C ILE A 76 -12.42 -4.66 4.70
N LEU A 77 -12.03 -3.81 5.64
CA LEU A 77 -10.66 -3.71 6.09
C LEU A 77 -10.42 -4.39 7.42
N GLU A 78 -9.16 -4.73 7.66
CA GLU A 78 -8.63 -4.98 8.99
C GLU A 78 -8.19 -3.68 9.66
N PHE A 79 -8.17 -3.63 10.99
CA PHE A 79 -7.92 -2.37 11.73
C PHE A 79 -6.58 -1.68 11.44
N HIS A 80 -5.60 -2.41 10.92
CA HIS A 80 -4.29 -1.86 10.60
C HIS A 80 -4.23 -1.16 9.23
N GLU A 81 -5.27 -1.26 8.40
CA GLU A 81 -5.33 -0.72 7.04
C GLU A 81 -5.95 0.69 6.97
N VAL A 82 -6.25 1.30 8.13
CA VAL A 82 -6.94 2.60 8.22
C VAL A 82 -6.17 3.80 7.65
N SER A 83 -4.89 3.64 7.29
CA SER A 83 -4.06 4.67 6.63
C SER A 83 -4.37 4.83 5.14
N GLU A 84 -4.93 3.80 4.49
CA GLU A 84 -5.27 3.80 3.07
C GLU A 84 -6.09 5.02 2.62
N PRO A 85 -7.27 5.31 3.20
CA PRO A 85 -8.13 6.41 2.73
C PRO A 85 -7.41 7.76 2.83
N PHE A 86 -6.72 7.99 3.94
CA PHE A 86 -5.99 9.22 4.18
C PHE A 86 -4.85 9.40 3.17
N THR A 87 -4.15 8.32 2.84
CA THR A 87 -3.10 8.34 1.83
C THR A 87 -3.68 8.67 0.45
N MET A 88 -4.79 8.03 0.07
CA MET A 88 -5.45 8.27 -1.22
C MET A 88 -5.95 9.71 -1.37
N ASP A 89 -6.53 10.29 -0.31
CA ASP A 89 -6.98 11.68 -0.30
C ASP A 89 -5.81 12.65 -0.54
N LEU A 90 -4.69 12.44 0.15
CA LEU A 90 -3.50 13.26 -0.07
C LEU A 90 -2.89 13.06 -1.46
N VAL A 91 -2.83 11.82 -1.96
CA VAL A 91 -2.32 11.52 -3.30
C VAL A 91 -3.17 12.21 -4.36
N SER A 92 -4.49 12.13 -4.27
CA SER A 92 -5.42 12.77 -5.23
C SER A 92 -5.32 14.30 -5.20
N SER A 93 -5.06 14.90 -4.04
CA SER A 93 -4.96 16.37 -3.91
C SER A 93 -3.62 16.94 -4.42
N GLN A 94 -2.52 16.20 -4.25
CA GLN A 94 -1.15 16.65 -4.57
C GLN A 94 -0.58 16.13 -5.90
N THR A 95 -1.18 15.09 -6.49
CA THR A 95 -0.67 14.45 -7.70
C THR A 95 -1.73 14.41 -8.81
N SER A 96 -1.33 13.93 -9.99
CA SER A 96 -2.23 13.60 -11.08
C SER A 96 -2.49 12.08 -11.19
N ILE A 97 -2.10 11.30 -10.18
CA ILE A 97 -2.24 9.84 -10.19
C ILE A 97 -3.73 9.52 -10.07
N PRO A 98 -4.33 8.78 -11.03
CA PRO A 98 -5.71 8.34 -10.92
C PRO A 98 -5.82 7.30 -9.80
N VAL A 99 -6.55 7.66 -8.75
CA VAL A 99 -6.89 6.79 -7.61
C VAL A 99 -8.42 6.81 -7.42
N PRO A 100 -9.06 5.69 -7.08
CA PRO A 100 -10.51 5.65 -6.87
C PRO A 100 -10.96 6.65 -5.82
N LYS A 101 -12.05 7.37 -6.07
CA LYS A 101 -12.62 8.28 -5.06
C LYS A 101 -13.18 7.48 -3.89
N LEU A 102 -12.77 7.81 -2.67
CA LEU A 102 -13.44 7.36 -1.47
C LEU A 102 -14.80 8.08 -1.36
N ARG A 103 -15.90 7.31 -1.44
CA ARG A 103 -17.27 7.82 -1.32
C ARG A 103 -17.70 7.92 0.13
N LYS A 104 -17.48 6.84 0.91
CA LYS A 104 -17.92 6.73 2.31
C LYS A 104 -17.00 5.79 3.10
N CYS A 105 -16.84 6.06 4.40
CA CYS A 105 -16.16 5.18 5.34
C CYS A 105 -17.02 5.03 6.59
N VAL A 106 -17.35 3.81 6.99
CA VAL A 106 -18.18 3.51 8.17
C VAL A 106 -17.64 2.32 8.95
N MET A 107 -18.01 2.22 10.22
CA MET A 107 -17.79 1.01 11.02
C MET A 107 -19.01 0.09 10.86
N TRP A 108 -18.83 -1.05 10.20
CA TRP A 108 -19.90 -2.03 10.00
C TRP A 108 -19.49 -3.37 10.60
N GLN A 109 -20.34 -3.93 11.47
CA GLN A 109 -20.06 -5.17 12.19
C GLN A 109 -18.70 -5.20 12.92
N LYS A 110 -18.30 -4.04 13.49
CA LYS A 110 -16.98 -3.82 14.14
C LYS A 110 -15.78 -3.88 13.21
N LYS A 111 -15.96 -3.90 11.89
CA LYS A 111 -14.88 -3.76 10.91
C LYS A 111 -14.97 -2.40 10.20
N PRO A 112 -13.82 -1.73 9.95
CA PRO A 112 -13.80 -0.58 9.07
C PRO A 112 -14.19 -1.00 7.64
N CYS A 113 -15.13 -0.28 7.06
CA CYS A 113 -15.63 -0.53 5.70
C CYS A 113 -15.52 0.74 4.88
N MET A 114 -15.01 0.60 3.65
CA MET A 114 -14.82 1.70 2.72
C MET A 114 -15.58 1.45 1.43
N LEU A 115 -16.35 2.46 1.03
CA LEU A 115 -17.06 2.49 -0.24
C LEU A 115 -16.29 3.40 -1.18
N PHE A 116 -15.71 2.83 -2.22
CA PHE A 116 -14.95 3.51 -3.26
C PHE A 116 -15.74 3.59 -4.56
N GLU A 117 -15.37 4.54 -5.41
CA GLU A 117 -15.74 4.54 -6.81
C GLU A 117 -15.34 3.22 -7.49
N TYR A 118 -16.28 2.62 -8.21
CA TYR A 118 -15.95 1.55 -9.15
C TYR A 118 -15.38 2.16 -10.43
N VAL A 119 -14.10 1.90 -10.68
CA VAL A 119 -13.44 2.28 -11.93
C VAL A 119 -13.66 1.17 -12.96
N GLU A 120 -14.41 1.48 -14.00
CA GLU A 120 -14.62 0.59 -15.14
C GLU A 120 -13.36 0.50 -16.00
N GLY A 121 -12.95 -0.72 -16.33
CA GLY A 121 -11.72 -0.98 -17.07
C GLY A 121 -11.32 -2.44 -17.02
N VAL A 122 -10.09 -2.71 -17.45
CA VAL A 122 -9.51 -4.06 -17.48
C VAL A 122 -8.27 -4.09 -16.61
N ASP A 123 -8.18 -5.10 -15.73
CA ASP A 123 -7.05 -5.27 -14.83
C ASP A 123 -5.79 -5.64 -15.61
N LEU A 124 -4.65 -5.07 -15.19
CA LEU A 124 -3.40 -5.29 -15.90
C LEU A 124 -2.96 -6.75 -15.80
N SER A 125 -3.30 -7.44 -14.71
CA SER A 125 -3.08 -8.89 -14.54
C SER A 125 -3.69 -9.72 -15.68
N GLU A 126 -4.87 -9.32 -16.18
CA GLU A 126 -5.58 -10.03 -17.25
C GLU A 126 -4.93 -9.81 -18.62
N ILE A 127 -4.56 -8.56 -18.93
CA ILE A 127 -4.08 -8.20 -20.27
C ILE A 127 -2.56 -8.27 -20.42
N TRP A 128 -1.78 -8.17 -19.33
CA TRP A 128 -0.31 -8.09 -19.37
C TRP A 128 0.34 -9.18 -20.24
N PRO A 129 -0.04 -10.47 -20.14
CA PRO A 129 0.56 -11.53 -20.96
C PRO A 129 0.37 -11.32 -22.47
N SER A 130 -0.73 -10.68 -22.87
CA SER A 130 -1.07 -10.40 -24.27
C SER A 130 -0.50 -9.08 -24.82
N LEU A 131 -0.04 -8.18 -23.95
CA LEU A 131 0.47 -6.88 -24.38
C LEU A 131 1.78 -7.01 -25.17
N GLY A 132 1.85 -6.33 -26.31
CA GLY A 132 3.09 -6.21 -27.08
C GLY A 132 4.16 -5.39 -26.34
N PRO A 133 5.45 -5.55 -26.70
CA PRO A 133 6.57 -4.90 -26.00
C PRO A 133 6.44 -3.37 -25.88
N TRP A 134 6.01 -2.71 -26.95
CA TRP A 134 5.83 -1.25 -26.97
C TRP A 134 4.76 -0.76 -26.01
N THR A 135 3.66 -1.50 -25.86
CA THR A 135 2.58 -1.14 -24.93
C THR A 135 3.05 -1.33 -23.48
N ARG A 136 3.78 -2.41 -23.19
CA ARG A 136 4.39 -2.62 -21.87
C ARG A 136 5.36 -1.49 -21.50
N ILE A 137 6.20 -1.05 -22.45
CA ILE A 137 7.08 0.11 -22.26
C ILE A 137 6.27 1.38 -21.97
N LYS A 138 5.21 1.66 -22.74
CA LYS A 138 4.36 2.84 -22.52
C LYS A 138 3.74 2.83 -21.11
N LEU A 139 3.19 1.70 -20.67
CA LEU A 139 2.63 1.55 -19.32
C LEU A 139 3.71 1.76 -18.25
N ALA A 140 4.88 1.16 -18.42
CA ALA A 140 6.01 1.36 -17.51
C ALA A 140 6.45 2.83 -17.42
N LEU A 141 6.40 3.58 -18.54
CA LEU A 141 6.68 5.01 -18.55
C LEU A 141 5.60 5.84 -17.82
N VAL A 142 4.34 5.45 -17.91
CA VAL A 142 3.25 6.08 -17.12
C VAL A 142 3.49 5.85 -15.63
N LEU A 143 3.75 4.61 -15.21
CA LEU A 143 4.05 4.27 -13.81
C LEU A 143 5.31 4.96 -13.30
N ARG A 144 6.35 5.08 -14.13
CA ARG A 144 7.53 5.91 -13.82
C ARG A 144 7.16 7.37 -13.58
N GLY A 145 6.22 7.89 -14.37
CA GLY A 145 5.62 9.21 -14.17
C GLY A 145 4.97 9.35 -12.80
N TYR A 146 4.21 8.34 -12.37
CA TYR A 146 3.57 8.31 -11.05
C TYR A 146 4.59 8.25 -9.91
N ILE A 147 5.59 7.36 -9.98
CA ILE A 147 6.66 7.27 -8.97
C ILE A 147 7.42 8.60 -8.84
N ARG A 148 7.68 9.31 -9.95
CA ARG A 148 8.30 10.64 -9.90
C ARG A 148 7.44 11.67 -9.17
N GLN A 149 6.11 11.56 -9.26
CA GLN A 149 5.21 12.42 -8.50
C GLN A 149 5.21 12.05 -7.01
N LEU A 150 5.15 10.76 -6.68
CA LEU A 150 5.25 10.27 -5.30
C LEU A 150 6.57 10.67 -4.62
N ARG A 151 7.68 10.67 -5.36
CA ARG A 151 8.98 11.17 -4.88
C ARG A 151 9.04 12.66 -4.60
N LYS A 152 8.19 13.45 -5.26
CA LYS A 152 8.07 14.91 -5.07
C LYS A 152 6.94 15.28 -4.12
N PHE A 153 6.20 14.29 -3.64
CA PHE A 153 5.07 14.47 -2.75
C PHE A 153 5.53 15.13 -1.45
N LYS A 154 4.76 16.10 -0.95
CA LYS A 154 5.07 16.75 0.31
C LYS A 154 4.52 15.90 1.44
N LEU A 155 5.41 15.20 2.13
CA LEU A 155 5.06 14.37 3.27
C LEU A 155 4.45 15.25 4.38
N PRO A 156 3.36 14.81 5.04
CA PRO A 156 2.78 15.54 6.17
C PRO A 156 3.74 15.71 7.35
N GLN A 157 4.71 14.79 7.48
CA GLN A 157 5.74 14.80 8.50
C GLN A 157 7.08 14.45 7.85
N GLU A 158 7.99 15.43 7.77
CA GLU A 158 9.33 15.19 7.23
C GLU A 158 10.17 14.35 8.20
N GLY A 159 10.95 13.41 7.67
CA GLY A 159 11.87 12.57 8.47
C GLY A 159 11.20 11.44 9.27
N MET A 160 9.87 11.31 9.24
CA MET A 160 9.12 10.24 9.89
C MET A 160 8.79 9.13 8.89
N PRO A 161 9.30 7.90 9.09
CA PRO A 161 8.98 6.77 8.22
C PRO A 161 7.66 6.09 8.59
N GLY A 162 7.12 5.33 7.64
CA GLY A 162 5.95 4.48 7.84
C GLY A 162 4.64 5.05 7.28
N PRO A 163 3.49 4.45 7.62
CA PRO A 163 2.20 4.83 7.07
C PRO A 163 1.83 6.28 7.38
N LEU A 164 1.12 6.92 6.45
CA LEU A 164 0.60 8.28 6.66
C LEU A 164 -0.66 8.24 7.52
N TYR A 165 -0.77 9.18 8.46
CA TYR A 165 -1.95 9.32 9.31
C TYR A 165 -2.26 10.79 9.61
N PRO A 166 -3.53 11.10 9.90
CA PRO A 166 -3.94 12.45 10.24
C PRO A 166 -3.39 12.88 11.60
N GLY A 167 -2.93 14.12 11.67
CA GLY A 167 -2.68 14.81 12.92
C GLY A 167 -1.23 14.93 13.35
N GLY A 168 -0.24 14.38 12.64
CA GLY A 168 1.16 14.78 12.84
C GLY A 168 1.81 14.37 14.17
N MET A 169 1.05 13.81 15.11
CA MET A 169 1.49 13.59 16.48
C MET A 169 2.25 12.26 16.62
N PRO A 170 3.33 12.19 17.42
CA PRO A 170 4.05 10.95 17.72
C PRO A 170 3.17 9.84 18.32
N THR A 171 2.08 10.20 19.00
CA THR A 171 1.13 9.25 19.62
C THR A 171 0.28 8.49 18.62
N ASN A 172 0.28 8.92 17.35
CA ASN A 172 -0.52 8.33 16.28
C ASN A 172 0.36 7.57 15.27
N LEU A 173 1.66 7.36 15.56
CA LEU A 173 2.53 6.56 14.71
C LEU A 173 1.97 5.13 14.60
N MET A 174 1.89 4.64 13.37
CA MET A 174 1.39 3.30 13.07
C MET A 174 2.55 2.35 12.76
N LYS A 175 2.30 1.06 12.96
CA LYS A 175 3.23 0.02 12.52
C LYS A 175 3.33 0.01 11.00
N CYS A 176 4.54 -0.18 10.51
CA CYS A 176 4.82 -0.44 9.10
C CYS A 176 4.41 -1.88 8.75
N HIS A 177 3.73 -2.05 7.63
CA HIS A 177 3.34 -3.36 7.07
C HIS A 177 3.79 -3.43 5.61
N GLY A 178 3.88 -4.65 5.08
CA GLY A 178 4.24 -4.92 3.69
C GLY A 178 5.36 -5.96 3.56
N HIS A 179 5.84 -6.16 2.33
CA HIS A 179 6.74 -7.25 1.92
C HIS A 179 8.02 -7.43 2.75
N TYR A 180 8.49 -6.39 3.43
CA TYR A 180 9.74 -6.38 4.20
C TYR A 180 9.55 -6.10 5.69
N PHE A 181 8.33 -6.32 6.18
CA PHE A 181 7.99 -6.33 7.58
C PHE A 181 7.41 -7.70 7.96
N SER A 182 7.34 -8.01 9.25
CA SER A 182 6.68 -9.25 9.68
C SER A 182 5.16 -9.12 9.58
N ASP A 183 4.45 -10.24 9.69
CA ASP A 183 2.97 -10.28 9.70
C ASP A 183 2.35 -9.44 10.84
N LEU A 184 3.13 -9.16 11.90
CA LEU A 184 2.70 -8.31 13.02
C LEU A 184 3.04 -6.82 12.83
N GLY A 185 3.60 -6.47 11.67
CA GLY A 185 4.19 -5.18 11.36
C GLY A 185 5.45 -4.88 12.17
N ALA A 186 6.02 -3.70 11.94
CA ALA A 186 7.20 -3.21 12.66
C ALA A 186 7.05 -1.75 13.10
N GLY A 187 7.79 -1.37 14.15
CA GLY A 187 7.64 -0.05 14.75
C GLY A 187 6.40 0.06 15.66
N PRO A 188 5.77 1.23 15.78
CA PRO A 188 6.05 2.47 15.06
C PRO A 188 7.49 2.99 15.24
N PHE A 189 8.02 3.66 14.22
CA PHE A 189 9.37 4.20 14.26
C PHE A 189 9.34 5.71 14.51
N PRO A 190 9.98 6.21 15.57
CA PRO A 190 9.98 7.64 15.88
C PRO A 190 10.94 8.47 15.01
N SER A 191 11.73 7.83 14.14
CA SER A 191 12.65 8.51 13.23
C SER A 191 13.13 7.56 12.12
N TYR A 192 13.69 8.13 11.06
CA TYR A 192 14.34 7.33 10.01
C TYR A 192 15.52 6.50 10.56
N ALA A 193 16.28 7.04 11.51
CA ALA A 193 17.37 6.32 12.17
C ALA A 193 16.86 5.09 12.94
N ALA A 194 15.68 5.18 13.57
CA ALA A 194 15.06 4.03 14.26
C ALA A 194 14.63 2.94 13.27
N LEU A 195 14.10 3.31 12.10
CA LEU A 195 13.81 2.36 11.03
C LEU A 195 15.10 1.67 10.54
N SER A 196 16.17 2.45 10.30
CA SER A 196 17.47 1.94 9.86
C SER A 196 18.06 0.96 10.88
N ALA A 197 18.08 1.34 12.17
CA ALA A 197 18.54 0.49 13.27
C ALA A 197 17.74 -0.81 13.39
N TRP A 198 16.42 -0.76 13.15
CA TRP A 198 15.59 -1.94 13.12
C TRP A 198 16.02 -2.89 12.00
N PHE A 199 16.15 -2.42 10.75
CA PHE A 199 16.60 -3.25 9.63
C PHE A 199 17.99 -3.86 9.86
N ASP A 200 18.92 -3.10 10.43
CA ASP A 200 20.24 -3.61 10.82
C ASP A 200 20.16 -4.68 11.92
N GLY A 201 19.23 -4.51 12.86
CA GLY A 201 18.85 -5.56 13.81
C GLY A 201 18.39 -6.83 13.10
N ARG A 202 17.44 -6.71 12.16
CA ARG A 202 16.92 -7.88 11.40
C ARG A 202 18.01 -8.58 10.59
N ARG A 203 19.00 -7.83 10.09
CA ARG A 203 20.22 -8.39 9.49
C ARG A 203 21.03 -9.21 10.49
N ARG A 204 21.35 -8.66 11.68
CA ARG A 204 22.05 -9.40 12.75
C ARG A 204 21.29 -10.66 13.17
N LEU A 205 19.97 -10.56 13.33
CA LEU A 205 19.11 -11.71 13.64
C LEU A 205 19.19 -12.78 12.56
N THR A 206 19.22 -12.39 11.28
CA THR A 206 19.37 -13.35 10.18
C THR A 206 20.69 -14.11 10.27
N THR A 207 21.80 -13.42 10.60
CA THR A 207 23.09 -14.07 10.84
C THR A 207 23.01 -15.10 11.96
N ILE A 208 22.39 -14.75 13.09
CA ILE A 208 22.18 -15.66 14.23
C ILE A 208 21.34 -16.87 13.81
N LEU A 209 20.19 -16.65 13.16
CA LEU A 209 19.25 -17.71 12.75
C LEU A 209 19.82 -18.65 11.67
N ASN A 210 20.82 -18.20 10.91
CA ASN A 210 21.52 -19.00 9.91
C ASN A 210 22.76 -19.71 10.48
N SER A 211 23.23 -19.32 11.67
CA SER A 211 24.37 -19.96 12.32
C SER A 211 23.95 -21.29 12.90
N THR A 212 24.65 -22.37 12.55
CA THR A 212 24.48 -23.69 13.17
C THR A 212 25.74 -24.04 14.00
N PRO A 213 25.63 -24.93 15.00
CA PRO A 213 26.77 -25.29 15.87
C PRO A 213 28.00 -25.84 15.12
N ASP A 214 27.78 -26.43 13.93
CA ASP A 214 28.82 -27.08 13.11
C ASP A 214 29.25 -26.25 11.88
N THR A 215 28.75 -25.03 11.73
CA THR A 215 29.16 -24.13 10.64
C THR A 215 30.09 -23.05 11.15
N ASP A 216 31.13 -22.72 10.39
CA ASP A 216 31.94 -21.51 10.60
C ASP A 216 31.03 -20.30 10.78
N PRO A 217 31.38 -19.33 11.65
CA PRO A 217 30.57 -18.15 11.87
C PRO A 217 30.28 -17.49 10.52
N VAL A 218 28.99 -17.44 10.16
CA VAL A 218 28.56 -16.84 8.90
C VAL A 218 29.05 -15.40 8.89
N SER A 219 29.92 -15.07 7.94
CA SER A 219 30.42 -13.70 7.74
C SER A 219 29.23 -12.75 7.70
N GLU A 220 29.26 -11.75 8.57
CA GLU A 220 28.21 -10.75 8.64
C GLU A 220 28.10 -10.09 7.26
N SER A 221 26.92 -10.13 6.63
CA SER A 221 26.73 -9.50 5.32
C SER A 221 27.18 -8.04 5.39
N GLU A 222 28.15 -7.65 4.56
CA GLU A 222 28.62 -6.27 4.45
C GLU A 222 27.50 -5.32 4.03
N LEU A 223 26.52 -5.81 3.24
CA LEU A 223 25.36 -5.03 2.85
C LEU A 223 24.56 -4.61 4.09
N ARG A 224 24.49 -3.29 4.31
CA ARG A 224 23.69 -2.62 5.34
C ARG A 224 22.41 -2.05 4.74
N PHE A 225 21.47 -1.69 5.61
CA PHE A 225 20.31 -0.92 5.18
C PHE A 225 20.79 0.44 4.66
N ASP A 226 20.35 0.83 3.46
CA ASP A 226 20.74 2.08 2.83
C ASP A 226 19.79 3.21 3.26
N ASP A 227 20.23 4.00 4.23
CA ASP A 227 19.55 5.20 4.71
C ASP A 227 20.10 6.51 4.14
N SER A 228 20.93 6.44 3.08
CA SER A 228 21.53 7.62 2.43
C SER A 228 20.56 8.43 1.58
N MET A 229 19.40 7.85 1.24
CA MET A 229 18.38 8.45 0.39
C MET A 229 17.23 9.01 1.22
N PRO A 230 16.58 10.10 0.78
CA PRO A 230 15.48 10.69 1.54
C PRO A 230 14.27 9.76 1.62
N LEU A 231 13.49 9.92 2.70
CA LEU A 231 12.15 9.39 2.78
C LEU A 231 11.26 10.09 1.77
N VAL A 232 10.51 9.30 1.01
CA VAL A 232 9.52 9.74 0.03
C VAL A 232 8.25 8.93 0.21
N LEU A 233 7.14 9.40 -0.33
CA LEU A 233 5.96 8.55 -0.43
C LEU A 233 6.26 7.40 -1.40
N THR A 234 6.05 6.16 -0.95
CA THR A 234 6.02 4.97 -1.80
C THR A 234 4.64 4.35 -1.70
N HIS A 235 4.19 3.72 -2.79
CA HIS A 235 2.99 2.90 -2.81
C HIS A 235 3.21 1.58 -2.08
N GLY A 236 4.38 0.96 -2.25
CA GLY A 236 4.77 -0.24 -1.53
C GLY A 236 4.19 -1.54 -2.10
N ASP A 237 3.38 -1.47 -3.15
CA ASP A 237 2.70 -2.62 -3.74
C ASP A 237 2.33 -2.48 -5.23
N ILE A 238 3.20 -1.80 -6.00
CA ILE A 238 2.97 -1.63 -7.44
C ILE A 238 3.21 -2.97 -8.15
N SER A 239 2.13 -3.62 -8.57
CA SER A 239 2.13 -4.85 -9.35
C SER A 239 1.03 -4.82 -10.42
N VAL A 240 1.00 -5.80 -11.32
CA VAL A 240 -0.11 -5.91 -12.30
C VAL A 240 -1.47 -6.13 -11.64
N TYR A 241 -1.52 -6.56 -10.38
CA TYR A 241 -2.76 -6.80 -9.64
C TYR A 241 -3.42 -5.51 -9.16
N ASN A 242 -2.62 -4.45 -8.98
CA ASN A 242 -3.06 -3.18 -8.42
C ASN A 242 -3.14 -2.08 -9.49
N VAL A 243 -3.10 -2.44 -10.78
CA VAL A 243 -3.15 -1.50 -11.90
C VAL A 243 -4.32 -1.87 -12.82
N ARG A 244 -5.18 -0.89 -13.13
CA ARG A 244 -6.28 -1.04 -14.10
C ARG A 244 -6.12 -0.05 -15.24
N LEU A 245 -6.36 -0.50 -16.47
CA LEU A 245 -6.56 0.40 -17.60
C LEU A 245 -8.04 0.77 -17.67
N GLY A 246 -8.35 2.02 -17.32
CA GLY A 246 -9.72 2.53 -17.35
C GLY A 246 -10.24 2.71 -18.78
N VAL A 247 -11.56 2.65 -18.95
CA VAL A 247 -12.21 2.94 -20.25
C VAL A 247 -11.98 4.40 -20.70
N ASP A 248 -11.62 5.27 -19.77
CA ASP A 248 -11.18 6.65 -20.02
C ASP A 248 -9.74 6.76 -20.54
N GLY A 249 -9.07 5.63 -20.75
CA GLY A 249 -7.69 5.53 -21.23
C GLY A 249 -6.64 5.84 -20.18
N LYS A 250 -7.01 6.06 -18.91
CA LYS A 250 -6.06 6.30 -17.83
C LYS A 250 -5.57 4.99 -17.20
N VAL A 251 -4.35 5.03 -16.68
CA VAL A 251 -3.79 3.95 -15.86
C VAL A 251 -4.09 4.27 -14.40
N TRP A 252 -5.02 3.54 -13.81
CA TRP A 252 -5.47 3.70 -12.42
C TRP A 252 -4.66 2.82 -11.48
N LEU A 253 -4.34 3.36 -10.30
CA LEU A 253 -3.53 2.70 -9.28
C LEU A 253 -4.36 2.47 -8.01
N PHE A 254 -4.41 1.22 -7.54
CA PHE A 254 -5.25 0.75 -6.44
C PHE A 254 -4.41 0.23 -5.28
N ASP A 255 -5.08 -0.01 -4.15
CA ASP A 255 -4.55 -0.66 -2.96
C ASP A 255 -3.36 0.07 -2.31
N TRP A 256 -3.69 1.17 -1.62
CA TRP A 256 -2.71 2.05 -0.97
C TRP A 256 -2.45 1.67 0.49
N GLN A 257 -2.87 0.48 0.92
CA GLN A 257 -2.73 0.05 2.32
C GLN A 257 -1.27 -0.13 2.78
N LEU A 258 -0.37 -0.47 1.85
CA LEU A 258 1.07 -0.60 2.11
C LEU A 258 1.86 0.69 1.87
N ALA A 259 1.17 1.78 1.53
CA ALA A 259 1.81 3.04 1.23
C ALA A 259 2.35 3.72 2.49
N GLY A 260 3.45 4.45 2.34
CA GLY A 260 4.08 5.15 3.45
C GLY A 260 5.34 5.91 3.05
N ALA A 261 5.93 6.59 4.02
CA ALA A 261 7.20 7.28 3.89
C ALA A 261 8.36 6.28 4.06
N TYR A 262 9.06 5.98 2.97
CA TYR A 262 10.17 5.02 2.94
C TYR A 262 11.30 5.54 2.03
N PRO A 263 12.52 4.98 2.12
CA PRO A 263 13.60 5.37 1.20
C PRO A 263 13.16 5.21 -0.26
N GLN A 264 13.60 6.09 -1.17
CA GLN A 264 13.11 6.04 -2.56
C GLN A 264 13.33 4.70 -3.30
N TRP A 265 14.32 3.92 -2.88
CA TRP A 265 14.65 2.62 -3.45
C TRP A 265 13.68 1.52 -2.98
N PHE A 266 12.93 1.78 -1.91
CA PHE A 266 12.01 0.82 -1.31
C PHE A 266 10.90 0.40 -2.27
N GLU A 267 10.44 1.32 -3.15
CA GLU A 267 9.47 1.01 -4.21
C GLU A 267 10.01 -0.02 -5.21
N TYR A 268 11.30 0.05 -5.58
CA TYR A 268 11.92 -0.95 -6.44
C TYR A 268 11.94 -2.31 -5.76
N ALA A 269 12.34 -2.35 -4.48
CA ALA A 269 12.31 -3.59 -3.72
C ALA A 269 10.87 -4.14 -3.66
N SER A 270 9.86 -3.33 -3.34
CA SER A 270 8.46 -3.74 -3.29
C SER A 270 7.96 -4.34 -4.62
N ILE A 271 8.27 -3.74 -5.77
CA ILE A 271 7.95 -4.33 -7.08
C ILE A 271 8.63 -5.70 -7.24
N MET A 272 9.90 -5.78 -6.84
CA MET A 272 10.71 -7.00 -6.95
C MET A 272 10.35 -8.10 -5.93
N ALA A 273 9.56 -7.79 -4.89
CA ALA A 273 9.07 -8.77 -3.93
C ALA A 273 8.23 -9.87 -4.58
N TYR A 274 7.63 -9.60 -5.74
CA TYR A 274 6.86 -10.56 -6.52
C TYR A 274 7.71 -11.50 -7.40
N ASN A 275 9.02 -11.61 -7.16
CA ASN A 275 9.93 -12.43 -7.98
C ASN A 275 9.61 -13.94 -8.05
N ASN A 276 8.86 -14.46 -7.08
CA ASN A 276 8.42 -15.85 -7.08
C ASN A 276 7.12 -16.07 -7.86
N ASP A 277 6.44 -15.01 -8.28
CA ASP A 277 5.19 -15.08 -9.01
C ASP A 277 5.45 -15.24 -10.52
N ARG A 278 5.28 -16.48 -11.00
CA ARG A 278 5.48 -16.83 -12.41
C ARG A 278 4.49 -16.13 -13.35
N SER A 279 3.33 -15.70 -12.85
CA SER A 279 2.35 -14.97 -13.65
C SER A 279 2.83 -13.56 -14.00
N LEU A 280 3.78 -13.01 -13.23
CA LEU A 280 4.43 -11.72 -13.47
C LEU A 280 5.65 -11.82 -14.41
N SER A 281 5.74 -12.89 -15.19
CA SER A 281 6.83 -13.05 -16.16
C SER A 281 6.94 -11.82 -17.07
N GLY A 282 8.13 -11.21 -17.09
CA GLY A 282 8.41 -9.99 -17.86
C GLY A 282 7.86 -8.69 -17.27
N TRP A 283 7.06 -8.69 -16.19
CA TRP A 283 6.72 -7.47 -15.44
C TRP A 283 7.95 -6.92 -14.71
N LEU A 284 8.64 -7.79 -13.98
CA LEU A 284 9.77 -7.41 -13.13
C LEU A 284 10.95 -6.84 -13.93
N SER A 285 11.11 -7.19 -15.21
CA SER A 285 12.13 -6.58 -16.06
C SER A 285 11.88 -5.08 -16.32
N PHE A 286 10.69 -4.56 -16.01
CA PHE A 286 10.39 -3.13 -16.06
C PHE A 286 10.63 -2.42 -14.73
N ALA A 287 10.90 -3.11 -13.62
CA ALA A 287 11.15 -2.48 -12.33
C ALA A 287 12.24 -1.40 -12.39
N PRO A 288 13.39 -1.61 -13.07
CA PRO A 288 14.41 -0.56 -13.24
C PRO A 288 13.92 0.66 -14.01
N LEU A 289 13.03 0.46 -15.01
CA LEU A 289 12.45 1.57 -15.77
C LEU A 289 11.43 2.35 -14.93
N ILE A 290 10.60 1.63 -14.16
CA ILE A 290 9.51 2.18 -13.36
C ILE A 290 10.07 2.93 -12.14
N ALA A 291 10.85 2.25 -11.30
CA ALA A 291 11.32 2.78 -10.02
C ALA A 291 12.79 3.22 -10.03
N GLY A 292 13.60 2.80 -11.00
CA GLY A 292 15.06 2.96 -10.95
C GLY A 292 15.74 1.66 -10.52
N GLU A 293 17.05 1.55 -10.77
CA GLU A 293 17.84 0.34 -10.52
C GLU A 293 18.42 0.36 -9.10
N TYR A 294 17.94 -0.52 -8.23
CA TYR A 294 18.36 -0.61 -6.82
C TYR A 294 18.63 -2.06 -6.40
N GLN A 295 19.33 -2.82 -7.24
CA GLN A 295 19.61 -4.23 -7.00
C GLN A 295 20.34 -4.49 -5.67
N SER A 296 21.29 -3.64 -5.27
CA SER A 296 22.01 -3.80 -4.00
C SER A 296 21.09 -3.74 -2.78
N GLN A 297 20.14 -2.81 -2.76
CA GLN A 297 19.18 -2.62 -1.68
C GLN A 297 18.15 -3.75 -1.66
N PHE A 298 17.73 -4.22 -2.84
CA PHE A 298 16.88 -5.41 -2.94
C PHE A 298 17.60 -6.69 -2.48
N GLU A 299 18.87 -6.87 -2.81
CA GLU A 299 19.67 -8.01 -2.34
C GLU A 299 19.87 -7.97 -0.82
N PHE A 300 19.99 -6.78 -0.21
CA PHE A 300 19.93 -6.64 1.25
C PHE A 300 18.62 -7.23 1.79
N MET A 301 17.47 -6.87 1.22
CA MET A 301 16.18 -7.39 1.69
C MET A 301 16.09 -8.92 1.55
N LYS A 302 16.48 -9.46 0.39
CA LYS A 302 16.45 -10.92 0.13
C LYS A 302 17.33 -11.70 1.10
N LYS A 303 18.57 -11.26 1.31
CA LYS A 303 19.52 -11.94 2.20
C LYS A 303 19.04 -11.97 3.65
N ASN A 304 18.28 -10.96 4.06
CA ASN A 304 17.81 -10.79 5.42
C ASN A 304 16.35 -11.24 5.65
N ALA A 305 15.73 -11.91 4.67
CA ALA A 305 14.31 -12.28 4.71
C ALA A 305 13.92 -13.10 5.96
N ARG A 306 14.77 -14.03 6.42
CA ARG A 306 14.48 -14.83 7.62
C ARG A 306 14.36 -13.98 8.88
N GLY A 307 15.30 -13.06 9.08
CA GLY A 307 15.23 -12.11 10.19
C GLY A 307 14.06 -11.15 10.03
N LEU A 308 13.82 -10.63 8.82
CA LEU A 308 12.69 -9.73 8.52
C LEU A 308 11.32 -10.34 8.84
N ALA A 309 11.12 -11.63 8.55
CA ALA A 309 9.88 -12.35 8.82
C ALA A 309 9.72 -12.77 10.30
N HIS A 310 10.78 -12.70 11.11
CA HIS A 310 10.78 -13.27 12.46
C HIS A 310 9.93 -12.46 13.47
N TYR A 311 8.76 -12.95 13.85
CA TYR A 311 7.81 -12.23 14.72
C TYR A 311 8.18 -12.26 16.22
N GLY A 312 8.96 -13.24 16.67
CA GLY A 312 9.28 -13.46 18.09
C GLY A 312 10.30 -12.47 18.69
N PHE A 313 10.80 -11.53 17.89
CA PHE A 313 11.85 -10.60 18.32
C PHE A 313 11.63 -9.23 17.68
N GLN A 314 11.25 -8.22 18.47
CA GLN A 314 10.85 -6.90 17.96
C GLN A 314 11.91 -5.79 18.12
N GLY A 315 12.95 -5.98 18.94
CA GLY A 315 13.97 -4.95 19.18
C GLY A 315 15.36 -5.54 19.36
N PHE A 316 16.37 -4.91 18.75
CA PHE A 316 17.71 -4.90 19.33
C PHE A 316 17.85 -3.54 19.99
N ASP A 317 17.50 -3.50 21.28
CA ASP A 317 18.12 -2.54 22.19
C ASP A 317 19.50 -3.08 22.58
#